data_AF-A0A800DS81-F1
#
_entry.id   AF-A0A800DS81-F1
#
_cell.length_a   1.000
_cell.length_b   1.000
_cell.length_c   1.000
_cell.angle_alpha   90.00
_cell.angle_beta   90.00
_cell.angle_gamma   90.00
#
_symmetry.space_group_name_H-M   'P 1'
#
loop_
_entity.id
_entity.type
_entity.pdbx_description
1 polymer ?
#
loop_
_entity_poly.entity_id
_entity_poly.type
_entity_poly.pdbx_seq_one_letter_code
_entity_poly.pdbx_strand_id
1 'polypeptide(L)'
;MPFCPKCRTEYVEGTVLCSDCQIELIDELPPEDDVEMVNWQVLQELPDEVVGYVLKGVLEEAGIKVYIRPLMIPGYERIRASWFKSNWGDLLVPEENLEEAREIIDEYMSSLPDYEGE
;
A
#
# COMPACT_ATOMS: atom_id res chain seq x y z
N MET A 1 -26.67 -5.84 26.68
CA MET A 1 -27.19 -4.65 25.96
C MET A 1 -27.03 -4.92 24.48
N PRO A 2 -28.10 -4.90 23.67
CA PRO A 2 -28.02 -5.22 22.25
C PRO A 2 -27.51 -4.03 21.42
N PHE A 3 -26.84 -4.31 20.31
CA PHE A 3 -26.21 -3.34 19.42
C PHE A 3 -26.71 -3.49 17.98
N CYS A 4 -26.77 -2.40 17.24
CA CYS A 4 -27.06 -2.46 15.81
C CYS A 4 -25.80 -2.83 15.01
N PRO A 5 -25.77 -3.91 14.21
CA PRO A 5 -24.56 -4.30 13.47
C PRO A 5 -24.13 -3.29 12.39
N LYS A 6 -25.05 -2.41 11.96
CA LYS A 6 -24.80 -1.45 10.88
C LYS A 6 -24.31 -0.09 11.37
N CYS A 7 -24.95 0.47 12.41
CA CYS A 7 -24.59 1.79 12.94
C CYS A 7 -23.88 1.73 14.30
N ARG A 8 -23.73 0.53 14.88
CA ARG A 8 -23.05 0.27 16.17
C ARG A 8 -23.67 0.99 17.38
N THR A 9 -24.88 1.51 17.25
CA THR A 9 -25.63 2.13 18.35
C THR A 9 -26.02 1.08 19.39
N GLU A 10 -25.78 1.39 20.66
CA GLU A 10 -26.16 0.58 21.82
C GLU A 10 -27.61 0.86 22.23
N TYR A 11 -28.34 -0.21 22.58
CA TYR A 11 -29.73 -0.17 22.98
C TYR A 11 -29.94 -0.78 24.36
N VAL A 12 -31.06 -0.43 24.98
CA VAL A 12 -31.52 -1.05 26.24
C VAL A 12 -31.98 -2.48 26.01
N GLU A 13 -31.81 -3.34 27.01
CA GLU A 13 -32.24 -4.74 26.97
C GLU A 13 -33.75 -4.87 26.73
N GLY A 14 -34.13 -5.83 25.88
CA GLY A 14 -35.51 -6.01 25.41
C GLY A 14 -35.83 -5.27 24.10
N THR A 15 -34.94 -4.43 23.60
CA THR A 15 -35.06 -3.87 22.24
C THR A 15 -34.61 -4.90 21.22
N VAL A 16 -35.45 -5.18 20.22
CA VAL A 16 -35.16 -6.18 19.16
C VAL A 16 -34.78 -5.56 17.82
N LEU A 17 -35.15 -4.29 17.57
CA LEU A 17 -34.99 -3.65 16.27
C LEU A 17 -34.37 -2.26 16.40
N CYS A 18 -33.40 -1.94 15.53
CA CYS A 18 -32.82 -0.61 15.43
C CYS A 18 -33.84 0.41 14.89
N SER A 19 -33.97 1.56 15.56
CA SER A 19 -34.85 2.68 15.15
C SER A 19 -34.52 3.26 13.78
N ASP A 20 -33.22 3.34 13.45
CA ASP A 20 -32.72 4.03 12.27
C ASP A 20 -32.45 3.07 11.11
N CYS A 21 -31.86 1.91 11.42
CA CYS A 21 -31.48 0.92 10.41
C CYS A 21 -32.58 -0.10 10.12
N GLN A 22 -33.57 -0.24 11.01
CA GLN A 22 -34.66 -1.23 10.93
C GLN A 22 -34.18 -2.69 10.76
N ILE A 23 -33.06 -3.03 11.39
CA ILE A 23 -32.49 -4.38 11.42
C ILE A 23 -32.48 -4.93 12.85
N GLU A 24 -32.41 -6.25 12.95
CA GLU A 24 -32.29 -6.94 14.23
C GLU A 24 -30.98 -6.56 14.94
N LEU A 25 -31.09 -6.37 16.25
CA LEU A 25 -29.94 -6.06 17.09
C LEU A 25 -29.22 -7.36 17.50
N ILE A 26 -27.91 -7.26 17.69
CA ILE A 26 -27.04 -8.37 18.12
C ILE A 26 -26.46 -8.08 19.50
N ASP A 27 -26.24 -9.11 20.32
CA ASP A 27 -25.74 -8.92 21.69
C ASP A 27 -24.26 -8.53 21.75
N GLU A 28 -23.47 -8.91 20.74
CA GLU A 28 -22.03 -8.64 20.67
C GLU A 28 -21.67 -8.15 19.27
N LEU A 29 -21.02 -6.98 19.17
CA LEU A 29 -20.52 -6.48 17.89
C LEU A 29 -19.35 -7.33 17.42
N PRO A 30 -19.22 -7.60 16.11
CA PRO A 30 -17.98 -8.16 15.59
C PRO A 30 -16.81 -7.23 15.97
N PRO A 31 -15.64 -7.80 16.30
CA PRO A 31 -14.44 -7.00 16.54
C PRO A 31 -14.24 -6.04 15.36
N GLU A 32 -13.81 -4.81 15.64
CA GLU A 32 -13.40 -3.93 14.55
C GLU A 32 -12.26 -4.63 13.80
N ASP A 33 -12.35 -4.68 12.47
CA ASP A 33 -11.19 -5.09 11.67
C ASP A 33 -10.09 -4.09 12.00
N ASP A 34 -9.11 -4.52 12.81
CA ASP A 34 -7.93 -3.74 13.12
C ASP A 34 -7.23 -3.45 11.79
N VAL A 35 -7.45 -2.25 11.24
CA VAL A 35 -6.80 -1.83 10.01
C VAL A 35 -5.34 -1.61 10.34
N GLU A 36 -4.50 -2.60 10.06
CA GLU A 36 -3.06 -2.49 10.24
C GLU A 36 -2.54 -1.28 9.44
N MET A 37 -2.11 -0.25 10.16
CA MET A 37 -1.48 0.92 9.57
C MET A 37 -0.07 0.53 9.10
N VAL A 38 0.06 0.20 7.82
CA VAL A 38 1.36 -0.07 7.21
C VAL A 38 2.12 1.24 7.00
N ASN A 39 3.28 1.37 7.62
CA ASN A 39 4.17 2.50 7.39
C ASN A 39 4.99 2.27 6.11
N TRP A 40 4.73 3.06 5.06
CA TRP A 40 5.39 2.94 3.77
C TRP A 40 6.62 3.83 3.70
N GLN A 41 7.78 3.22 3.50
CA GLN A 41 9.06 3.91 3.35
C GLN A 41 9.52 3.90 1.90
N VAL A 42 10.18 4.98 1.47
CA VAL A 42 10.78 5.05 0.14
C VAL A 42 12.06 4.22 0.15
N LEU A 43 12.07 3.15 -0.65
CA LEU A 43 13.24 2.30 -0.86
C LEU A 43 14.25 2.99 -1.78
N GLN A 44 13.78 3.44 -2.94
CA GLN A 44 14.57 4.19 -3.92
C GLN A 44 13.72 5.02 -4.89
N GLU A 45 14.38 5.97 -5.56
CA GLU A 45 13.81 6.74 -6.66
C GLU A 45 13.89 5.96 -7.98
N LEU A 46 12.83 5.98 -8.77
CA LEU A 46 12.71 5.29 -10.05
C LEU A 46 12.95 6.25 -11.21
N PRO A 47 13.95 6.00 -12.07
CA PRO A 47 14.24 6.86 -13.22
C PRO A 47 13.13 6.81 -14.26
N ASP A 48 12.51 5.64 -14.47
CA ASP A 48 11.45 5.40 -15.44
C ASP A 48 10.51 4.27 -14.99
N GLU A 49 9.44 4.10 -15.76
CA GLU A 49 8.39 3.11 -15.51
C GLU A 49 8.88 1.67 -15.63
N VAL A 50 9.77 1.38 -16.60
CA VAL A 50 10.25 0.02 -16.88
C VAL A 50 11.09 -0.47 -15.72
N VAL A 51 12.05 0.32 -15.26
CA VAL A 51 12.85 0.02 -14.07
C VAL A 51 11.94 -0.20 -12.85
N GLY A 52 10.91 0.64 -12.70
CA GLY A 52 9.91 0.51 -11.64
C GLY A 52 9.24 -0.86 -11.59
N TYR A 53 8.70 -1.32 -12.71
CA TYR A 53 8.01 -2.60 -12.77
C TYR A 53 8.93 -3.80 -12.68
N VAL A 54 10.16 -3.71 -13.21
CA VAL A 54 11.17 -4.78 -13.06
C VAL A 54 11.49 -5.00 -11.59
N LEU A 55 11.86 -3.93 -10.86
CA LEU A 55 12.21 -4.04 -9.44
C LEU A 55 11.01 -4.43 -8.58
N LYS A 56 9.82 -3.95 -8.93
CA LYS A 56 8.59 -4.40 -8.28
C LYS A 56 8.39 -5.91 -8.43
N GLY A 57 8.58 -6.46 -9.63
CA GLY A 57 8.44 -7.89 -9.87
C GLY A 57 9.43 -8.74 -9.05
N VAL A 58 10.69 -8.30 -8.97
CA VAL A 58 11.74 -8.96 -8.17
C VAL A 58 11.34 -9.03 -6.68
N LEU A 59 10.91 -7.90 -6.12
CA LEU A 59 10.51 -7.83 -4.72
C LEU A 59 9.21 -8.59 -4.42
N GLU A 60 8.23 -8.53 -5.33
CA GLU A 60 6.98 -9.28 -5.18
C GLU A 60 7.22 -10.81 -5.26
N GLU A 61 8.16 -11.26 -6.09
CA GLU A 61 8.58 -12.68 -6.13
C GLU A 61 9.20 -13.13 -4.80
N ALA A 62 9.95 -12.24 -4.14
CA ALA A 62 10.47 -12.47 -2.80
C ALA A 62 9.41 -12.37 -1.68
N GLY A 63 8.15 -12.08 -2.02
CA GLY A 63 7.05 -11.97 -1.07
C GLY A 63 6.93 -10.62 -0.37
N ILE A 64 7.69 -9.61 -0.81
CA ILE A 64 7.65 -8.27 -0.23
C ILE A 64 6.52 -7.46 -0.89
N LYS A 65 5.70 -6.80 -0.06
CA LYS A 65 4.68 -5.87 -0.56
C LYS A 65 5.35 -4.63 -1.14
N VAL A 66 4.97 -4.24 -2.35
CA VAL A 66 5.55 -3.09 -3.04
C VAL A 66 4.47 -2.16 -3.56
N TYR A 67 4.72 -0.85 -3.40
CA TYR A 67 3.90 0.18 -4.00
C TYR A 67 4.77 1.14 -4.82
N ILE A 68 4.38 1.38 -6.07
CA ILE A 68 5.00 2.40 -6.91
C ILE A 68 4.18 3.68 -6.77
N ARG A 69 4.83 4.76 -6.33
CA ARG A 69 4.24 6.10 -6.31
C ARG A 69 4.73 6.89 -7.53
N PRO A 70 3.96 6.98 -8.62
CA PRO A 70 4.34 7.81 -9.75
C PRO A 70 4.35 9.29 -9.34
N LEU A 71 5.36 10.03 -9.79
CA LEU A 71 5.48 11.47 -9.63
C LEU A 71 5.12 12.23 -10.92
N MET A 72 4.80 11.50 -11.99
CA MET A 72 4.21 12.04 -13.21
C MET A 72 2.75 11.65 -13.32
N ILE A 73 1.93 12.57 -13.83
CA ILE A 73 0.51 12.32 -14.07
C ILE A 73 0.39 11.45 -15.33
N PRO A 74 -0.23 10.26 -15.26
CA PRO A 74 -0.44 9.42 -16.44
C PRO A 74 -1.14 10.19 -17.57
N GLY A 75 -0.59 10.13 -18.78
CA GLY A 75 -1.13 10.85 -19.95
C GLY A 75 -0.77 12.34 -20.05
N TYR A 76 -0.04 12.90 -19.06
CA TYR A 76 0.45 14.27 -19.08
C TYR A 76 1.95 14.30 -18.78
N GLU A 77 2.75 13.78 -19.72
CA GLU A 77 4.20 13.50 -19.61
C GLU A 77 5.06 14.71 -19.17
N ARG A 78 4.54 15.93 -19.29
CA ARG A 78 5.25 17.16 -18.93
C ARG A 78 4.79 17.80 -17.62
N ILE A 79 3.83 17.19 -16.92
CA ILE A 79 3.30 17.67 -15.65
C ILE A 79 3.76 16.74 -14.54
N ARG A 80 4.61 17.28 -13.66
CA ARG A 80 5.12 16.59 -12.48
C ARG A 80 4.28 16.96 -11.26
N ALA A 81 4.00 15.96 -10.42
CA ALA A 81 3.39 16.15 -9.12
C ALA A 81 4.34 16.85 -8.12
N SER A 82 5.65 16.83 -8.37
CA SER A 82 6.66 17.51 -7.58
C SER A 82 7.60 18.34 -8.48
N TRP A 83 7.77 19.62 -8.12
CA TRP A 83 8.68 20.53 -8.82
C TRP A 83 10.15 20.24 -8.53
N PHE A 84 10.45 19.63 -7.39
CA PHE A 84 11.81 19.42 -6.89
C PHE A 84 12.41 18.06 -7.27
N LYS A 85 11.57 17.12 -7.72
CA LYS A 85 11.97 15.77 -8.05
C LYS A 85 11.98 15.55 -9.56
N SER A 86 13.06 14.98 -10.09
CA SER A 86 13.24 14.71 -11.53
C SER A 86 13.00 13.27 -11.94
N ASN A 87 12.84 12.36 -10.98
CA ASN A 87 12.55 10.95 -11.18
C ASN A 87 11.09 10.73 -11.62
N TRP A 88 10.83 9.57 -12.25
CA TRP A 88 9.50 9.18 -12.71
C TRP A 88 8.57 8.82 -11.55
N GLY A 89 9.11 8.16 -10.52
CA GLY A 89 8.35 7.73 -9.35
C GLY A 89 9.23 7.30 -8.18
N ASP A 90 8.62 6.98 -7.06
CA ASP A 90 9.28 6.39 -5.90
C ASP A 90 8.83 4.92 -5.75
N LEU A 91 9.75 4.01 -5.42
CA LEU A 91 9.47 2.63 -5.05
C LEU A 91 9.35 2.55 -3.53
N LEU A 92 8.21 2.05 -3.02
CA LEU A 92 7.93 1.98 -1.59
C LEU A 92 7.70 0.55 -1.13
N VAL A 93 8.15 0.28 0.09
CA VAL A 93 7.96 -0.98 0.82
C VAL A 93 7.53 -0.69 2.26
N PRO A 94 6.87 -1.64 2.96
CA PRO A 94 6.69 -1.56 4.40
C PRO A 94 8.01 -1.31 5.10
N GLU A 95 8.02 -0.49 6.14
CA GLU A 95 9.21 -0.17 6.93
C GLU A 95 9.92 -1.42 7.45
N GLU A 96 9.16 -2.45 7.84
CA GLU A 96 9.67 -3.74 8.28
C GLU A 96 10.50 -4.49 7.22
N ASN A 97 10.25 -4.24 5.93
CA ASN A 97 10.96 -4.88 4.83
C ASN A 97 12.02 -3.97 4.19
N LEU A 98 12.29 -2.79 4.74
CA LEU A 98 13.16 -1.80 4.08
C LEU A 98 14.60 -2.29 3.88
N GLU A 99 15.17 -2.97 4.88
CA GLU A 99 16.54 -3.51 4.83
C GLU A 99 16.61 -4.72 3.88
N GLU A 100 15.71 -5.68 4.06
CA GLU A 100 15.60 -6.87 3.21
C GLU A 100 15.40 -6.51 1.73
N ALA A 101 14.47 -5.60 1.43
CA ALA A 101 14.21 -5.17 0.06
C ALA A 101 15.42 -4.49 -0.58
N ARG A 102 16.26 -3.82 0.20
CA ARG A 102 17.49 -3.19 -0.30
C ARG A 102 18.53 -4.25 -0.69
N GLU A 103 18.72 -5.26 0.15
CA GLU A 103 19.66 -6.36 -0.14
C GLU A 103 19.25 -7.11 -1.41
N ILE A 104 17.96 -7.40 -1.59
CA ILE A 104 17.45 -8.11 -2.77
C ILE A 104 17.66 -7.30 -4.05
N ILE A 105 17.40 -5.99 -4.03
CA ILE A 105 17.65 -5.13 -5.19
C ILE A 105 19.14 -5.07 -5.51
N ASP A 106 19.99 -4.90 -4.50
CA ASP A 106 21.43 -4.80 -4.69
C ASP A 106 22.01 -6.10 -5.28
N GLU A 107 21.55 -7.27 -4.81
CA GLU A 107 21.89 -8.58 -5.37
C GLU A 107 21.42 -8.70 -6.82
N TYR A 108 20.17 -8.36 -7.10
CA TYR A 108 19.61 -8.40 -8.45
C TYR A 108 20.40 -7.51 -9.41
N MET A 109 20.67 -6.26 -9.03
CA MET A 109 21.41 -5.31 -9.85
C MET A 109 22.86 -5.75 -10.08
N SER A 110 23.51 -6.35 -9.08
CA SER A 110 24.87 -6.90 -9.21
C SER A 110 24.94 -8.13 -10.11
N SER A 111 23.81 -8.82 -10.32
CA SER A 111 23.72 -9.99 -11.19
C SER A 111 23.52 -9.62 -12.68
N LEU A 112 23.20 -8.36 -12.98
CA LEU A 112 23.00 -7.91 -14.36
C LEU A 112 24.36 -7.73 -15.05
N PRO A 113 24.58 -8.33 -16.23
CA PRO A 113 25.79 -8.09 -17.01
C PRO A 113 25.83 -6.64 -17.48
N ASP A 114 26.98 -5.97 -17.34
CA ASP A 114 27.23 -4.64 -17.90
C ASP A 114 26.89 -4.63 -19.39
N TYR A 115 25.82 -3.92 -19.77
CA TYR A 115 25.51 -3.67 -21.17
C TYR A 115 26.36 -2.48 -21.62
N GLU A 116 27.61 -2.76 -22.03
CA GLU A 116 28.38 -1.82 -22.85
C GLU A 116 27.71 -1.73 -24.23
N GLY A 117 26.73 -0.82 -24.34
CA GLY A 117 26.10 -0.49 -25.60
C GLY A 117 27.07 0.28 -26.52
N GLU A 118 27.39 -0.32 -27.66
CA GLU A 118 28.08 0.30 -28.82
C GLU A 118 27.35 1.54 -29.37
#